data_AF-A0A6I2R8J3-F1
#
_entry.id   AF-A0A6I2R8J3-F1
#
_cell.length_a   1.000
_cell.length_b   1.000
_cell.length_c   1.000
_cell.angle_alpha   90.00
_cell.angle_beta   90.00
_cell.angle_gamma   90.00
#
_symmetry.space_group_name_H-M   'P 1'
#
loop_
_entity.id
_entity.type
_entity.pdbx_description
1 polymer ?
#
loop_
_entity_poly.entity_id
_entity_poly.type
_entity_poly.pdbx_seq_one_letter_code
_entity_poly.pdbx_strand_id
1 'polypeptide(L)'
;MSYTIEYDKIFLKSGAGYTPLWLAGDSNCYEGSGRNQRRVRDWSVFMSQLGVTEEKLMERIQPLLGGPYQEHWQRRGKWVDDKGLVTWVKNGCKNAVSIEQLIEANRFGAIKCCVMESYMKMSSFSYIHTTDELDDWIKAAKEEIAAGKDFYPRITLNYGEPVRHPSKPKAQDELVVVKDGKYFVSERSPGSISTSKNRREAMIFSVDDAKEILRDFPKCKIVSASVLDAPCNIIVEVDDGSGIPNYLVGFPGPYKVRYTASIKGAKRYSTKAAAEKAAQTAKRRYPEWRYSAVELPAEV
;
A
#
# COMPACT_ATOMS: atom_id res chain seq x y z
N MET A 1 -5.50 19.97 -18.85
CA MET A 1 -5.09 18.58 -19.11
C MET A 1 -5.52 17.74 -17.93
N SER A 2 -6.30 16.68 -18.18
CA SER A 2 -6.66 15.70 -17.15
C SER A 2 -5.64 14.56 -17.16
N TYR A 3 -5.30 14.03 -15.99
CA TYR A 3 -4.53 12.80 -15.84
C TYR A 3 -5.19 11.89 -14.83
N THR A 4 -4.92 10.59 -14.95
CA THR A 4 -5.41 9.58 -14.02
C THR A 4 -4.59 9.58 -12.72
N ILE A 5 -5.27 9.43 -11.59
CA ILE A 5 -4.66 9.30 -10.26
C ILE A 5 -4.96 7.90 -9.73
N GLU A 6 -3.92 7.12 -9.44
CA GLU A 6 -4.02 5.86 -8.68
C GLU A 6 -4.04 6.17 -7.18
N TYR A 7 -5.12 5.74 -6.52
CA TYR A 7 -5.32 5.86 -5.08
C TYR A 7 -4.91 4.57 -4.35
N ASP A 8 -5.18 3.41 -4.94
CA ASP A 8 -4.86 2.10 -4.38
C ASP A 8 -4.77 1.03 -5.48
N LYS A 9 -4.24 -0.14 -5.14
CA LYS A 9 -4.19 -1.29 -6.04
C LYS A 9 -4.21 -2.61 -5.27
N ILE A 10 -4.71 -3.66 -5.89
CA ILE A 10 -4.61 -5.02 -5.36
C ILE A 10 -4.62 -6.02 -6.52
N PHE A 11 -3.83 -7.08 -6.44
CA PHE A 11 -3.84 -8.13 -7.45
C PHE A 11 -4.50 -9.35 -6.83
N LEU A 12 -5.54 -9.88 -7.46
CA LEU A 12 -6.11 -11.16 -7.08
C LEU A 12 -5.31 -12.27 -7.76
N LYS A 13 -5.09 -13.37 -7.05
CA LYS A 13 -4.48 -14.60 -7.57
C LYS A 13 -5.46 -15.76 -7.41
N SER A 14 -5.67 -16.48 -8.49
CA SER A 14 -6.50 -17.69 -8.55
C SER A 14 -5.87 -18.73 -9.49
N GLY A 15 -6.54 -19.86 -9.73
CA GLY A 15 -6.10 -20.88 -10.67
C GLY A 15 -6.04 -20.37 -12.11
N ALA A 16 -6.91 -19.43 -12.49
CA ALA A 16 -6.90 -18.78 -13.79
C ALA A 16 -5.72 -17.79 -13.98
N GLY A 17 -5.00 -17.42 -12.91
CA GLY A 17 -3.86 -16.50 -12.94
C GLY A 17 -4.08 -15.25 -12.09
N TYR A 18 -3.68 -14.10 -12.62
CA TYR A 18 -3.72 -12.80 -11.95
C TYR A 18 -4.82 -11.90 -12.52
N THR A 19 -5.53 -11.23 -11.62
CA THR A 19 -6.48 -10.15 -11.96
C THR A 19 -6.03 -8.86 -11.26
N PRO A 20 -5.30 -7.97 -11.96
CA PRO A 20 -4.90 -6.67 -11.43
C PRO A 20 -6.10 -5.74 -11.26
N LEU A 21 -6.34 -5.30 -10.03
CA LEU A 21 -7.31 -4.27 -9.69
C LEU A 21 -6.58 -2.99 -9.28
N TRP A 22 -7.11 -1.86 -9.70
CA TRP A 22 -6.65 -0.55 -9.28
C TRP A 22 -7.82 0.38 -9.01
N LEU A 23 -7.66 1.21 -7.98
CA LEU A 23 -8.57 2.29 -7.65
C LEU A 23 -8.02 3.55 -8.27
N ALA A 24 -8.68 4.02 -9.33
CA ALA A 24 -8.21 5.15 -10.10
C ALA A 24 -9.36 6.07 -10.50
N GLY A 25 -9.01 7.32 -10.82
CA GLY A 25 -9.95 8.29 -11.35
C GLY A 25 -9.25 9.55 -11.84
N ASP A 26 -9.97 10.32 -12.62
CA ASP A 26 -9.41 11.49 -13.30
C ASP A 26 -9.25 12.68 -12.37
N SER A 27 -8.12 13.38 -12.53
CA SER A 27 -7.72 14.52 -11.70
C SER A 27 -8.72 15.69 -11.68
N ASN A 28 -9.56 15.81 -12.71
CA ASN A 28 -10.52 16.89 -12.90
C ASN A 28 -11.98 16.47 -12.61
N CYS A 29 -12.25 15.20 -12.31
CA CYS A 29 -13.60 14.71 -12.02
C CYS A 29 -13.85 14.70 -10.51
N TYR A 30 -14.93 15.35 -10.10
CA TYR A 30 -15.37 15.41 -8.71
C TYR A 30 -16.83 14.96 -8.60
N GLU A 31 -17.16 14.35 -7.47
CA GLU A 31 -18.50 13.93 -7.09
C GLU A 31 -18.86 14.45 -5.70
N GLY A 32 -20.15 14.44 -5.39
CA GLY A 32 -20.68 15.08 -4.19
C GLY A 32 -20.85 16.59 -4.35
N SER A 33 -21.25 17.26 -3.28
CA SER A 33 -21.54 18.70 -3.27
C SER A 33 -20.97 19.39 -2.04
N GLY A 34 -20.60 20.67 -2.20
CA GLY A 34 -20.09 21.51 -1.12
C GLY A 34 -18.87 20.93 -0.42
N ARG A 35 -18.93 20.82 0.91
CA ARG A 35 -17.81 20.32 1.75
C ARG A 35 -17.56 18.82 1.63
N ASN A 36 -18.49 18.06 1.05
CA ASN A 36 -18.38 16.62 0.84
C ASN A 36 -17.88 16.29 -0.57
N GLN A 37 -17.46 17.31 -1.34
CA GLN A 37 -16.91 17.10 -2.67
C GLN A 37 -15.59 16.33 -2.59
N ARG A 38 -15.51 15.21 -3.31
CA ARG A 38 -14.30 14.40 -3.44
C ARG A 38 -14.02 14.09 -4.90
N ARG A 39 -12.80 13.70 -5.23
CA ARG A 39 -12.47 13.24 -6.59
C ARG A 39 -13.13 11.89 -6.87
N VAL A 40 -13.68 11.76 -8.08
CA VAL A 40 -14.25 10.50 -8.57
C VAL A 40 -13.13 9.46 -8.64
N ARG A 41 -13.44 8.24 -8.22
CA ARG A 41 -12.55 7.08 -8.29
C ARG A 41 -13.37 5.80 -8.16
N ASP A 42 -12.98 4.79 -8.91
CA ASP A 42 -13.64 3.48 -8.91
C ASP A 42 -12.60 2.35 -9.05
N TRP A 43 -12.98 1.16 -8.61
CA TRP A 43 -12.18 -0.03 -8.80
C TRP A 43 -12.43 -0.60 -10.19
N SER A 44 -11.36 -0.82 -10.94
CA SER A 44 -11.45 -1.42 -12.27
C SER A 44 -10.41 -2.51 -12.45
N VAL A 45 -10.68 -3.42 -13.39
CA VAL A 45 -9.71 -4.42 -13.84
C VAL A 45 -8.74 -3.72 -14.78
N PHE A 46 -7.47 -3.66 -14.41
CA PHE A 46 -6.46 -2.92 -15.15
C PHE A 46 -6.35 -3.46 -16.58
N MET A 47 -6.61 -2.60 -17.56
CA MET A 47 -6.63 -2.93 -18.99
C MET A 47 -7.49 -4.16 -19.35
N SER A 48 -8.56 -4.40 -18.60
CA SER A 48 -9.46 -5.57 -18.71
C SER A 48 -8.74 -6.91 -18.64
N GLN A 49 -7.57 -6.97 -17.99
CA GLN A 49 -6.80 -8.19 -17.83
C GLN A 49 -7.39 -9.04 -16.71
N LEU A 50 -8.18 -10.04 -17.08
CA LEU A 50 -8.91 -10.89 -16.14
C LEU A 50 -8.33 -12.31 -16.14
N GLY A 51 -7.83 -12.78 -15.00
CA GLY A 51 -7.24 -14.13 -14.85
C GLY A 51 -6.21 -14.43 -15.95
N VAL A 52 -5.09 -13.72 -15.94
CA VAL A 52 -4.02 -13.85 -16.94
C VAL A 52 -2.67 -14.13 -16.28
N THR A 53 -1.72 -14.66 -17.02
CA THR A 53 -0.36 -14.88 -16.48
C THR A 53 0.41 -13.58 -16.33
N GLU A 54 1.50 -13.59 -15.56
CA GLU A 54 2.38 -12.41 -15.44
C GLU A 54 2.96 -12.03 -16.81
N GLU A 55 3.30 -13.01 -17.64
CA GLU A 55 3.81 -12.81 -19.00
C GLU A 55 2.79 -12.06 -19.87
N LYS A 56 1.52 -12.45 -19.84
CA LYS A 56 0.45 -11.75 -20.57
C LYS A 56 0.24 -10.32 -20.07
N LEU A 57 0.37 -10.07 -18.76
CA LEU A 57 0.34 -8.71 -18.22
C LEU A 57 1.51 -7.88 -18.74
N MET A 58 2.71 -8.47 -18.79
CA MET A 58 3.90 -7.81 -19.31
C MET A 58 3.78 -7.52 -20.81
N GLU A 59 3.28 -8.47 -21.61
CA GLU A 59 2.96 -8.28 -23.03
C GLU A 59 1.94 -7.15 -23.22
N ARG A 60 0.93 -7.07 -22.35
CA ARG A 60 -0.12 -6.05 -22.43
C ARG A 60 0.41 -4.64 -22.20
N ILE A 61 1.38 -4.46 -21.32
CA ILE A 61 1.97 -3.14 -21.02
C ILE A 61 3.11 -2.78 -21.96
N GLN A 62 3.73 -3.74 -22.65
CA GLN A 62 4.89 -3.51 -23.51
C GLN A 62 4.68 -2.40 -24.56
N PRO A 63 3.53 -2.29 -25.26
CA PRO A 63 3.28 -1.23 -26.23
C PRO A 63 3.20 0.18 -25.62
N LEU A 64 3.04 0.29 -24.30
CA LEU A 64 2.99 1.56 -23.59
C LEU A 64 4.40 2.11 -23.28
N LEU A 65 5.43 1.27 -23.38
CA LEU A 65 6.80 1.60 -22.97
C LEU A 65 7.59 2.26 -24.11
N GLY A 66 8.56 3.11 -23.76
CA GLY A 66 9.52 3.70 -24.71
C GLY A 66 8.96 4.87 -25.54
N GLY A 67 7.74 5.33 -25.23
CA GLY A 67 7.15 6.49 -25.89
C GLY A 67 7.82 7.81 -25.49
N PRO A 68 7.56 8.90 -26.24
CA PRO A 68 8.04 10.25 -25.90
C PRO A 68 7.43 10.78 -24.59
N TYR A 69 6.24 10.28 -24.22
CA TYR A 69 5.57 10.55 -22.95
C TYR A 69 5.63 9.30 -22.07
N GLN A 70 6.50 9.32 -21.08
CA GLN A 70 6.67 8.20 -20.15
C GLN A 70 5.79 8.34 -18.89
N GLU A 71 4.96 9.38 -18.81
CA GLU A 71 4.10 9.64 -17.66
C GLU A 71 2.75 8.92 -17.80
N HIS A 72 2.63 7.73 -17.19
CA HIS A 72 1.44 6.89 -17.34
C HIS A 72 0.25 7.38 -16.49
N TRP A 73 0.49 7.57 -15.19
CA TRP A 73 -0.50 8.12 -14.24
C TRP A 73 0.21 8.65 -12.98
N GLN A 74 -0.49 9.40 -12.15
CA GLN A 74 0.05 9.82 -10.85
C GLN A 74 -0.30 8.85 -9.74
N ARG A 75 0.69 8.51 -8.92
CA ARG A 75 0.52 7.75 -7.69
C ARG A 75 1.26 8.43 -6.54
N ARG A 76 0.52 8.81 -5.49
CA ARG A 76 1.06 9.49 -4.30
C ARG A 76 1.88 10.75 -4.65
N GLY A 77 1.38 11.54 -5.59
CA GLY A 77 1.99 12.80 -6.04
C GLY A 77 3.27 12.63 -6.88
N LYS A 78 3.49 11.44 -7.45
CA LYS A 78 4.59 11.16 -8.37
C LYS A 78 4.07 10.48 -9.62
N TRP A 79 4.63 10.81 -10.76
CA TRP A 79 4.38 10.09 -12.00
C TRP A 79 4.93 8.67 -11.92
N VAL A 80 4.13 7.72 -12.40
CA VAL A 80 4.56 6.37 -12.71
C VAL A 80 5.16 6.43 -14.11
N ASP A 81 6.47 6.21 -14.18
CA ASP A 81 7.23 6.09 -15.42
C ASP A 81 7.24 4.65 -15.96
N ASP A 82 7.87 4.40 -17.11
CA ASP A 82 7.98 3.05 -17.71
C ASP A 82 8.53 2.02 -16.72
N LYS A 83 9.60 2.39 -16.01
CA LYS A 83 10.19 1.55 -14.96
C LYS A 83 9.20 1.32 -13.83
N GLY A 84 8.45 2.36 -13.46
CA GLY A 84 7.40 2.34 -12.47
C GLY A 84 6.26 1.40 -12.86
N LEU A 85 5.83 1.40 -14.11
CA LEU A 85 4.79 0.53 -14.67
C LEU A 85 5.23 -0.95 -14.65
N VAL A 86 6.44 -1.24 -15.13
CA VAL A 86 7.02 -2.60 -15.05
C VAL A 86 7.12 -3.07 -13.59
N THR A 87 7.62 -2.19 -12.71
CA THR A 87 7.73 -2.48 -11.27
C THR A 87 6.36 -2.63 -10.61
N TRP A 88 5.34 -1.95 -11.13
CA TRP A 88 3.97 -2.02 -10.64
C TRP A 88 3.35 -3.39 -10.91
N VAL A 89 3.51 -3.93 -12.12
CA VAL A 89 3.03 -5.27 -12.49
C VAL A 89 3.77 -6.35 -11.70
N LYS A 90 5.11 -6.36 -11.73
CA LYS A 90 5.92 -7.38 -11.02
C LYS A 90 5.63 -7.42 -9.53
N ASN A 91 5.57 -6.26 -8.86
CA ASN A 91 5.23 -6.22 -7.44
C ASN A 91 3.76 -6.55 -7.18
N GLY A 92 2.86 -6.28 -8.14
CA GLY A 92 1.47 -6.71 -8.05
C GLY A 92 1.38 -8.23 -8.00
N CYS A 93 1.94 -8.91 -9.00
CA CYS A 93 1.94 -10.38 -9.09
C CYS A 93 2.64 -11.03 -7.88
N LYS A 94 3.78 -10.47 -7.45
CA LYS A 94 4.52 -10.95 -6.27
C LYS A 94 3.72 -10.88 -4.96
N ASN A 95 2.87 -9.88 -4.80
CA ASN A 95 2.09 -9.66 -3.57
C ASN A 95 0.58 -9.87 -3.80
N ALA A 96 0.22 -10.63 -4.83
CA ALA A 96 -1.17 -10.94 -5.13
C ALA A 96 -1.79 -11.80 -4.02
N VAL A 97 -3.10 -11.68 -3.84
CA VAL A 97 -3.84 -12.29 -2.72
C VAL A 97 -5.01 -13.10 -3.22
N SER A 98 -5.43 -14.08 -2.43
CA SER A 98 -6.66 -14.84 -2.64
C SER A 98 -7.90 -14.01 -2.25
N ILE A 99 -9.09 -14.47 -2.68
CA ILE A 99 -10.36 -13.85 -2.30
C ILE A 99 -10.58 -13.92 -0.79
N GLU A 100 -10.29 -15.07 -0.19
CA GLU A 100 -10.48 -15.35 1.24
C GLU A 100 -9.62 -14.40 2.09
N GLN A 101 -8.35 -14.22 1.71
CA GLN A 101 -7.45 -13.27 2.39
C GLN A 101 -7.97 -11.82 2.29
N LEU A 102 -8.49 -11.43 1.12
CA LEU A 102 -9.01 -10.09 0.91
C LEU A 102 -10.29 -9.85 1.72
N ILE A 103 -11.19 -10.83 1.73
CA ILE A 103 -12.41 -10.84 2.51
C ILE A 103 -12.08 -10.76 4.01
N GLU A 104 -11.19 -11.59 4.53
CA GLU A 104 -10.77 -11.58 5.94
C GLU A 104 -10.21 -10.21 6.35
N ALA A 105 -9.29 -9.66 5.53
CA ALA A 105 -8.62 -8.40 5.84
C ALA A 105 -9.56 -7.18 5.89
N ASN A 106 -10.69 -7.24 5.16
CA ASN A 106 -11.63 -6.12 5.04
C ASN A 106 -13.00 -6.39 5.66
N ARG A 107 -13.27 -7.62 6.10
CA ARG A 107 -14.58 -8.10 6.58
C ARG A 107 -15.68 -7.89 5.55
N PHE A 108 -15.38 -8.17 4.28
CA PHE A 108 -16.42 -8.19 3.26
C PHE A 108 -17.31 -9.42 3.47
N GLY A 109 -18.60 -9.30 3.15
CA GLY A 109 -19.47 -10.49 3.08
C GLY A 109 -19.18 -11.31 1.81
N ALA A 110 -18.95 -10.60 0.70
CA ALA A 110 -18.58 -11.13 -0.60
C ALA A 110 -17.96 -10.02 -1.45
N ILE A 111 -17.34 -10.38 -2.57
CA ILE A 111 -16.84 -9.43 -3.58
C ILE A 111 -17.78 -9.45 -4.78
N LYS A 112 -18.29 -8.27 -5.17
CA LYS A 112 -19.16 -8.15 -6.36
C LYS A 112 -18.30 -8.11 -7.62
N CYS A 113 -18.51 -9.08 -8.49
CA CYS A 113 -17.92 -9.16 -9.82
C CYS A 113 -19.04 -9.03 -10.87
N CYS A 114 -18.81 -8.28 -11.93
CA CYS A 114 -19.79 -8.08 -12.98
C CYS A 114 -19.16 -7.92 -14.37
N VAL A 115 -19.91 -8.29 -15.40
CA VAL A 115 -19.63 -7.91 -16.78
C VAL A 115 -20.50 -6.70 -17.11
N MET A 116 -19.85 -5.66 -17.59
CA MET A 116 -20.49 -4.42 -18.00
C MET A 116 -20.54 -4.35 -19.52
N GLU A 117 -21.66 -3.89 -20.04
CA GLU A 117 -21.87 -3.46 -21.43
C GLU A 117 -21.58 -1.95 -21.54
N SER A 118 -21.41 -1.47 -22.78
CA SER A 118 -21.39 -0.04 -23.11
C SER A 118 -22.43 0.78 -22.35
N TYR A 119 -22.08 2.03 -22.02
CA TYR A 119 -22.92 2.95 -21.23
C TYR A 119 -23.24 2.49 -19.79
N MET A 120 -22.33 1.70 -19.18
CA MET A 120 -22.42 1.30 -17.77
C MET A 120 -23.63 0.41 -17.45
N LYS A 121 -24.19 -0.28 -18.45
CA LYS A 121 -25.24 -1.27 -18.24
C LYS A 121 -24.62 -2.58 -17.75
N MET A 122 -25.16 -3.15 -16.69
CA MET A 122 -24.68 -4.43 -16.15
C MET A 122 -25.34 -5.57 -16.93
N SER A 123 -24.53 -6.45 -17.51
CA SER A 123 -25.01 -7.63 -18.26
C SER A 123 -25.21 -8.81 -17.31
N SER A 124 -24.17 -9.15 -16.54
CA SER A 124 -24.19 -10.23 -15.54
C SER A 124 -23.46 -9.79 -14.26
N PHE A 125 -23.80 -10.42 -13.13
CA PHE A 125 -23.07 -10.23 -11.87
C PHE A 125 -23.10 -11.47 -10.99
N SER A 126 -22.11 -11.56 -10.10
CA SER A 126 -22.01 -12.60 -9.08
C SER A 126 -21.38 -12.03 -7.81
N TYR A 127 -21.74 -12.61 -6.67
CA TYR A 127 -21.09 -12.36 -5.38
C TYR A 127 -20.15 -13.52 -5.08
N ILE A 128 -18.87 -13.21 -5.00
CA ILE A 128 -17.77 -14.18 -4.89
C ILE A 128 -17.26 -14.22 -3.46
N HIS A 129 -17.17 -15.42 -2.89
CA HIS A 129 -16.74 -15.69 -1.51
C HIS A 129 -15.42 -16.45 -1.46
N THR A 130 -15.08 -17.18 -2.53
CA THR A 130 -13.88 -18.02 -2.60
C THR A 130 -13.09 -17.77 -3.88
N THR A 131 -11.84 -18.21 -3.87
CA THR A 131 -10.97 -18.14 -5.05
C THR A 131 -11.46 -19.09 -6.17
N ASP A 132 -12.10 -20.20 -5.83
CA ASP A 132 -12.69 -21.12 -6.82
C ASP A 132 -13.91 -20.49 -7.51
N GLU A 133 -14.79 -19.83 -6.75
CA GLU A 133 -15.91 -19.07 -7.32
C GLU A 133 -15.42 -17.94 -8.24
N LEU A 134 -14.26 -17.34 -7.92
CA LEU A 134 -13.62 -16.36 -8.81
C LEU A 134 -13.20 -17.00 -10.14
N ASP A 135 -12.62 -18.19 -10.12
CA ASP A 135 -12.19 -18.90 -11.34
C ASP A 135 -13.39 -19.25 -12.25
N ASP A 136 -14.48 -19.73 -11.65
CA ASP A 136 -15.73 -20.01 -12.37
C ASP A 136 -16.30 -18.74 -13.01
N TRP A 137 -16.33 -17.63 -12.26
CA TRP A 137 -16.77 -16.34 -12.79
C TRP A 137 -15.84 -15.82 -13.89
N ILE A 138 -14.52 -15.95 -13.74
CA ILE A 138 -13.54 -15.52 -14.76
C ILE A 138 -13.79 -16.25 -16.07
N LYS A 139 -14.05 -17.56 -16.01
CA LYS A 139 -14.34 -18.36 -17.20
C LYS A 139 -15.61 -17.87 -17.89
N ALA A 140 -16.72 -17.75 -17.16
CA ALA A 140 -17.99 -17.28 -17.71
C ALA A 140 -17.89 -15.85 -18.28
N ALA A 141 -17.23 -14.95 -17.54
CA ALA A 141 -17.05 -13.56 -17.96
C ALA A 141 -16.24 -13.45 -19.25
N LYS A 142 -15.19 -14.27 -19.44
CA LYS A 142 -14.40 -14.28 -20.68
C LYS A 142 -15.22 -14.72 -21.89
N GLU A 143 -16.04 -15.75 -21.74
CA GLU A 143 -16.95 -16.22 -22.79
C GLU A 143 -17.97 -15.13 -23.17
N GLU A 144 -18.55 -14.47 -22.16
CA GLU A 144 -19.51 -13.37 -22.36
C GLU A 144 -18.86 -12.15 -23.04
N ILE A 145 -17.67 -11.75 -22.58
CA ILE A 145 -16.91 -10.63 -23.17
C ILE A 145 -16.51 -10.91 -24.62
N ALA A 146 -16.19 -12.16 -24.95
CA ALA A 146 -15.85 -12.55 -26.32
C ALA A 146 -17.08 -12.55 -27.25
N ALA A 147 -18.26 -12.83 -26.72
CA ALA A 147 -19.53 -12.82 -27.47
C ALA A 147 -20.11 -11.41 -27.64
N GLY A 148 -19.91 -10.53 -26.65
CA GLY A 148 -20.42 -9.17 -26.63
C GLY A 148 -19.49 -8.15 -27.29
N LYS A 149 -20.07 -7.13 -27.92
CA LYS A 149 -19.29 -5.97 -28.38
C LYS A 149 -19.15 -4.97 -27.23
N ASP A 150 -17.92 -4.52 -26.97
CA ASP A 150 -17.60 -3.52 -25.93
C ASP A 150 -17.93 -3.94 -24.49
N PHE A 151 -17.92 -5.26 -24.23
CA PHE A 151 -18.11 -5.79 -22.89
C PHE A 151 -16.78 -5.76 -22.12
N TYR A 152 -16.84 -5.48 -20.82
CA TYR A 152 -15.65 -5.43 -19.96
C TYR A 152 -15.93 -5.88 -18.54
N PRO A 153 -14.93 -6.47 -17.85
CA PRO A 153 -15.09 -6.92 -16.49
C PRO A 153 -14.96 -5.74 -15.51
N ARG A 154 -15.77 -5.78 -14.45
CA ARG A 154 -15.66 -4.86 -13.31
C ARG A 154 -15.74 -5.64 -12.01
N ILE A 155 -14.80 -5.36 -11.12
CA ILE A 155 -14.79 -5.89 -9.76
C ILE A 155 -14.78 -4.69 -8.83
N THR A 156 -15.86 -4.53 -8.06
CA THR A 156 -16.02 -3.37 -7.18
C THR A 156 -15.66 -3.75 -5.76
N LEU A 157 -14.61 -3.12 -5.22
CA LEU A 157 -14.20 -3.28 -3.82
C LEU A 157 -14.60 -2.05 -3.01
N ASN A 158 -15.00 -2.28 -1.75
CA ASN A 158 -15.23 -1.24 -0.73
C ASN A 158 -15.92 0.04 -1.25
N TYR A 159 -16.95 -0.10 -2.10
CA TYR A 159 -17.71 1.02 -2.67
C TYR A 159 -16.85 2.14 -3.29
N GLY A 160 -15.74 1.78 -3.95
CA GLY A 160 -14.85 2.76 -4.59
C GLY A 160 -13.88 3.45 -3.62
N GLU A 161 -13.65 2.88 -2.44
CA GLU A 161 -12.63 3.34 -1.50
C GLU A 161 -11.44 2.38 -1.41
N PRO A 162 -10.26 2.83 -0.94
CA PRO A 162 -9.11 1.98 -0.70
C PRO A 162 -9.46 0.79 0.20
N VAL A 163 -8.75 -0.32 0.00
CA VAL A 163 -8.92 -1.53 0.80
C VAL A 163 -7.75 -1.72 1.74
N ARG A 164 -7.95 -2.54 2.76
CA ARG A 164 -6.86 -3.09 3.54
C ARG A 164 -6.20 -4.20 2.75
N HIS A 165 -4.89 -4.08 2.63
CA HIS A 165 -4.08 -5.13 2.03
C HIS A 165 -3.88 -6.23 3.07
N PRO A 166 -4.14 -7.50 2.71
CA PRO A 166 -3.81 -8.62 3.56
C PRO A 166 -2.35 -8.53 4.01
N SER A 167 -2.13 -8.66 5.31
CA SER A 167 -0.77 -8.75 5.83
C SER A 167 -0.17 -10.09 5.41
N LYS A 168 1.15 -10.15 5.24
CA LYS A 168 1.81 -11.43 5.00
C LYS A 168 1.43 -12.39 6.15
N PRO A 169 1.09 -13.66 5.84
CA PRO A 169 0.84 -14.64 6.87
C PRO A 169 2.07 -14.72 7.77
N LYS A 170 1.83 -14.60 9.06
CA LYS A 170 2.83 -14.77 10.11
C LYS A 170 2.76 -16.20 10.58
N ALA A 171 3.90 -16.79 10.92
CA ALA A 171 3.89 -18.12 11.52
C ALA A 171 3.08 -18.07 12.83
N GLN A 172 2.32 -19.11 13.13
CA GLN A 172 1.37 -19.07 14.25
C GLN A 172 2.08 -18.94 15.61
N ASP A 173 3.31 -19.42 15.69
CA ASP A 173 4.25 -19.29 16.80
C ASP A 173 5.02 -17.95 16.80
N GLU A 174 4.87 -17.10 15.78
CA GLU A 174 5.55 -15.82 15.73
C GLU A 174 4.99 -14.86 16.79
N LEU A 175 5.86 -14.40 17.68
CA LEU A 175 5.55 -13.33 18.60
C LEU A 175 5.48 -11.98 17.86
N VAL A 176 4.44 -11.20 18.17
CA VAL A 176 4.15 -9.95 17.48
C VAL A 176 3.88 -8.81 18.45
N VAL A 177 3.99 -7.59 17.94
CA VAL A 177 3.50 -6.39 18.63
C VAL A 177 2.48 -5.68 17.75
N VAL A 178 1.52 -5.01 18.38
CA VAL A 178 0.50 -4.21 17.69
C VAL A 178 0.87 -2.74 17.73
N LYS A 179 0.77 -2.06 16.59
CA LYS A 179 1.07 -0.63 16.45
C LYS A 179 -0.14 0.18 16.01
N ASP A 180 -0.36 1.31 16.68
CA ASP A 180 -1.20 2.40 16.19
C ASP A 180 -0.30 3.53 15.67
N GLY A 181 -0.13 3.59 14.35
CA GLY A 181 0.81 4.51 13.71
C GLY A 181 2.24 4.37 14.23
N LYS A 182 2.68 5.32 15.06
CA LYS A 182 4.03 5.36 15.64
C LYS A 182 4.11 4.80 17.06
N TYR A 183 2.98 4.46 17.66
CA TYR A 183 2.87 3.95 19.02
C TYR A 183 2.75 2.43 19.01
N PHE A 184 3.21 1.79 20.07
CA PHE A 184 3.03 0.37 20.37
C PHE A 184 1.90 0.23 21.37
N VAL A 185 1.08 -0.80 21.25
CA VAL A 185 0.12 -1.15 22.30
C VAL A 185 0.90 -1.54 23.54
N SER A 186 0.65 -0.83 24.64
CA SER A 186 1.35 -1.03 25.92
C SER A 186 0.48 -1.68 26.98
N GLU A 187 -0.84 -1.57 26.84
CA GLU A 187 -1.80 -2.24 27.71
C GLU A 187 -3.05 -2.60 26.90
N ARG A 188 -3.70 -3.72 27.26
CA ARG A 188 -4.98 -4.15 26.68
C ARG A 188 -5.96 -4.39 27.82
N SER A 189 -7.14 -3.78 27.69
CA SER A 189 -8.32 -4.04 28.53
C SER A 189 -9.49 -4.41 27.62
N PRO A 190 -10.58 -5.03 28.14
CA PRO A 190 -11.76 -5.33 27.34
C PRO A 190 -12.29 -4.06 26.64
N GLY A 191 -12.25 -4.03 25.31
CA GLY A 191 -12.71 -2.91 24.50
C GLY A 191 -11.83 -1.66 24.50
N SER A 192 -10.62 -1.69 25.08
CA SER A 192 -9.69 -0.55 25.06
C SER A 192 -8.22 -0.96 24.99
N ILE A 193 -7.40 -0.09 24.39
CA ILE A 193 -5.94 -0.23 24.34
C ILE A 193 -5.27 1.07 24.79
N SER A 194 -4.19 0.94 25.56
CA SER A 194 -3.25 2.02 25.81
C SER A 194 -2.10 1.92 24.81
N THR A 195 -1.56 3.05 24.36
CA THR A 195 -0.44 3.05 23.41
C THR A 195 0.71 3.95 23.88
N SER A 196 1.94 3.49 23.68
CA SER A 196 3.16 4.19 24.07
C SER A 196 4.14 4.30 22.90
N LYS A 197 4.95 5.37 22.88
CA LYS A 197 6.10 5.45 21.96
C LYS A 197 7.29 4.64 22.48
N ASN A 198 7.31 4.35 23.77
CA ASN A 198 8.37 3.59 24.40
C ASN A 198 8.21 2.12 24.02
N ARG A 199 9.17 1.59 23.28
CA ARG A 199 9.15 0.19 22.85
C ARG A 199 9.26 -0.79 24.02
N ARG A 200 9.88 -0.37 25.14
CA ARG A 200 10.06 -1.21 26.32
C ARG A 200 8.74 -1.48 27.04
N GLU A 201 7.74 -0.62 26.79
CA GLU A 201 6.38 -0.78 27.30
C GLU A 201 5.49 -1.57 26.32
N ALA A 202 6.00 -2.01 25.17
CA ALA A 202 5.21 -2.72 24.19
C ALA A 202 4.82 -4.12 24.69
N MET A 203 3.53 -4.44 24.62
CA MET A 203 3.07 -5.81 24.85
C MET A 203 3.38 -6.68 23.64
N ILE A 204 3.83 -7.91 23.94
CA ILE A 204 4.03 -8.97 22.96
C ILE A 204 2.82 -9.89 23.00
N PHE A 205 2.31 -10.24 21.82
CA PHE A 205 1.11 -11.04 21.63
C PHE A 205 1.41 -12.26 20.76
N SER A 206 0.56 -13.28 20.87
CA SER A 206 0.40 -14.26 19.80
C SER A 206 -0.22 -13.60 18.56
N VAL A 207 -0.10 -14.24 17.39
CA VAL A 207 -0.75 -13.74 16.18
C VAL A 207 -2.27 -13.67 16.34
N ASP A 208 -2.88 -14.67 16.99
CA ASP A 208 -4.33 -14.76 17.16
C ASP A 208 -4.86 -13.67 18.10
N ASP A 209 -4.20 -13.43 19.24
CA ASP A 209 -4.55 -12.33 20.15
C ASP A 209 -4.43 -10.96 19.45
N ALA A 210 -3.38 -10.80 18.64
CA ALA A 210 -3.18 -9.57 17.88
C ALA A 210 -4.27 -9.36 16.81
N LYS A 211 -4.75 -10.44 16.16
CA LYS A 211 -5.88 -10.39 15.23
C LYS A 211 -7.16 -9.94 15.91
N GLU A 212 -7.41 -10.35 17.16
CA GLU A 212 -8.54 -9.83 17.94
C GLU A 212 -8.41 -8.34 18.23
N ILE A 213 -7.21 -7.85 18.56
CA ILE A 213 -7.01 -6.41 18.76
C ILE A 213 -7.29 -5.65 17.46
N LEU A 214 -6.87 -6.17 16.31
CA LEU A 214 -7.21 -5.60 15.00
C LEU A 214 -8.72 -5.70 14.70
N ARG A 215 -9.44 -6.62 15.37
CA ARG A 215 -10.90 -6.71 15.28
C ARG A 215 -11.56 -5.45 15.83
N ASP A 216 -11.11 -5.04 17.01
CA ASP A 216 -11.67 -3.91 17.77
C ASP A 216 -11.06 -2.57 17.36
N PHE A 217 -9.77 -2.58 16.99
CA PHE A 217 -8.97 -1.41 16.63
C PHE A 217 -8.43 -1.52 15.21
N PRO A 218 -9.30 -1.29 14.22
CA PRO A 218 -9.04 -1.69 12.85
C PRO A 218 -8.01 -0.79 12.11
N LYS A 219 -7.54 0.29 12.75
CA LYS A 219 -6.44 1.15 12.29
C LYS A 219 -5.06 0.61 12.67
N CYS A 220 -5.00 -0.32 13.62
CA CYS A 220 -3.75 -0.90 14.11
C CYS A 220 -3.12 -1.85 13.09
N LYS A 221 -1.84 -2.15 13.30
CA LYS A 221 -1.06 -3.06 12.46
C LYS A 221 -0.25 -4.04 13.31
N ILE A 222 -0.19 -5.28 12.87
CA ILE A 222 0.67 -6.31 13.46
C ILE A 222 2.06 -6.20 12.84
N VAL A 223 3.10 -6.21 13.67
CA VAL A 223 4.49 -6.30 13.24
C VAL A 223 5.23 -7.36 14.05
N SER A 224 6.32 -7.90 13.52
CA SER A 224 7.15 -8.88 14.24
C SER A 224 7.68 -8.28 15.55
N ALA A 225 7.70 -9.07 16.64
CA ALA A 225 8.26 -8.63 17.91
C ALA A 225 9.77 -8.34 17.81
N SER A 226 10.47 -8.92 16.82
CA SER A 226 11.87 -8.60 16.51
C SER A 226 12.15 -7.12 16.25
N VAL A 227 11.11 -6.31 15.97
CA VAL A 227 11.25 -4.85 15.88
C VAL A 227 11.68 -4.20 17.20
N LEU A 228 11.42 -4.86 18.34
CA LEU A 228 11.80 -4.40 19.67
C LEU A 228 13.31 -4.53 19.89
N ASP A 229 13.93 -5.56 19.31
CA ASP A 229 15.35 -5.88 19.44
C ASP A 229 16.25 -4.93 18.65
N ALA A 230 15.69 -4.19 17.69
CA ALA A 230 16.48 -3.28 16.88
C ALA A 230 17.09 -2.16 17.76
N PRO A 231 18.42 -2.01 17.84
CA PRO A 231 19.06 -1.07 18.77
C PRO A 231 18.63 0.37 18.55
N CYS A 232 18.20 0.71 17.32
CA CYS A 232 17.78 2.06 16.94
C CYS A 232 18.81 3.12 17.33
N ASN A 233 20.07 2.77 17.20
CA ASN A 233 21.22 3.61 17.48
C ASN A 233 21.68 4.37 16.23
N ILE A 234 21.03 4.21 15.08
CA ILE A 234 21.44 4.88 13.84
C ILE A 234 20.68 6.20 13.68
N ILE A 235 21.41 7.28 13.41
CA ILE A 235 20.87 8.61 13.11
C ILE A 235 21.36 9.08 11.75
N VAL A 236 20.80 10.19 11.24
CA VAL A 236 21.32 10.86 10.04
C VAL A 236 21.89 12.20 10.46
N GLU A 237 23.20 12.33 10.34
CA GLU A 237 23.93 13.58 10.50
C GLU A 237 23.85 14.40 9.21
N VAL A 238 23.85 15.72 9.39
CA VAL A 238 23.63 16.73 8.36
C VAL A 238 24.70 17.80 8.52
N ASP A 239 25.47 18.00 7.47
CA ASP A 239 26.44 19.09 7.35
C ASP A 239 25.90 20.07 6.30
N ASP A 240 25.44 21.21 6.78
CA ASP A 240 24.91 22.34 6.01
C ASP A 240 25.97 23.41 5.71
N GLY A 241 27.25 23.14 6.03
CA GLY A 241 28.35 24.08 5.87
C GLY A 241 28.46 25.13 6.99
N SER A 242 27.56 25.12 7.98
CA SER A 242 27.62 26.05 9.13
C SER A 242 28.71 25.69 10.16
N GLY A 243 29.28 24.49 10.07
CA GLY A 243 30.21 23.95 11.08
C GLY A 243 29.52 23.49 12.37
N ILE A 244 28.19 23.57 12.46
CA ILE A 244 27.40 23.08 13.59
C ILE A 244 26.80 21.72 13.21
N PRO A 245 27.03 20.66 14.02
CA PRO A 245 26.47 19.36 13.72
C PRO A 245 24.95 19.39 13.84
N ASN A 246 24.27 19.10 12.73
CA ASN A 246 22.82 18.99 12.68
C ASN A 246 22.41 17.53 12.45
N TYR A 247 21.23 17.17 12.96
CA TYR A 247 20.70 15.81 12.86
C TYR A 247 19.28 15.82 12.33
N LEU A 248 18.95 14.87 11.46
CA LEU A 248 17.63 14.75 10.86
C LEU A 248 16.58 14.33 11.90
N VAL A 249 15.52 15.12 12.05
CA VAL A 249 14.33 14.80 12.87
C VAL A 249 13.21 14.20 12.01
N GLY A 250 13.12 14.62 10.75
CA GLY A 250 12.18 14.04 9.80
C GLY A 250 11.64 15.03 8.77
N PHE A 251 10.50 14.68 8.19
CA PHE A 251 9.93 15.35 7.02
C PHE A 251 8.50 15.83 7.33
N PRO A 252 8.33 17.02 7.93
CA PRO A 252 7.00 17.51 8.33
C PRO A 252 6.08 17.87 7.14
N GLY A 253 6.59 17.84 5.91
CA GLY A 253 5.81 18.04 4.70
C GLY A 253 6.55 17.54 3.46
N PRO A 254 5.93 17.65 2.27
CA PRO A 254 6.51 17.19 1.00
C PRO A 254 7.81 17.91 0.63
N TYR A 255 7.99 19.16 1.06
CA TYR A 255 9.16 20.00 0.74
C TYR A 255 9.97 20.43 1.96
N LYS A 256 9.57 20.05 3.17
CA LYS A 256 10.22 20.49 4.40
C LYS A 256 11.05 19.38 5.01
N VAL A 257 12.26 19.70 5.46
CA VAL A 257 13.07 18.82 6.30
C VAL A 257 13.25 19.51 7.65
N ARG A 258 13.18 18.75 8.73
CA ARG A 258 13.39 19.25 10.10
C ARG A 258 14.68 18.66 10.65
N TYR A 259 15.49 19.53 11.24
CA TYR A 259 16.78 19.20 11.84
C TYR A 259 16.81 19.64 13.31
N THR A 260 17.81 19.16 14.04
CA THR A 260 18.10 19.55 15.42
C THR A 260 19.61 19.53 15.64
N ALA A 261 20.13 20.41 16.49
CA ALA A 261 21.54 20.36 16.93
C ALA A 261 21.80 19.32 18.04
N SER A 262 20.75 18.65 18.54
CA SER A 262 20.86 17.67 19.64
C SER A 262 20.75 16.24 19.13
N ILE A 263 21.75 15.41 19.42
CA ILE A 263 21.70 13.95 19.15
C ILE A 263 20.46 13.31 19.78
N LYS A 264 20.06 13.75 20.99
CA LYS A 264 18.87 13.22 21.68
C LYS A 264 17.57 13.52 20.93
N GLY A 265 17.51 14.65 20.21
CA GLY A 265 16.36 15.04 19.40
C GLY A 265 16.34 14.39 18.01
N ALA A 266 17.43 13.72 17.61
CA ALA A 266 17.56 13.12 16.29
C ALA A 266 16.58 11.95 16.11
N LYS A 267 16.11 11.76 14.89
CA LYS A 267 15.33 10.58 14.55
C LYS A 267 16.24 9.36 14.51
N ARG A 268 15.87 8.36 15.31
CA ARG A 268 16.54 7.06 15.37
C ARG A 268 15.94 6.08 14.38
N TYR A 269 16.80 5.33 13.71
CA TYR A 269 16.48 4.33 12.69
C TYR A 269 16.92 2.95 13.15
N SER A 270 16.08 1.95 12.90
CA SER A 270 16.35 0.55 13.25
C SER A 270 17.41 -0.11 12.37
N THR A 271 17.66 0.41 11.16
CA THR A 271 18.63 -0.15 10.23
C THR A 271 19.35 0.95 9.45
N LYS A 272 20.58 0.67 9.01
CA LYS A 272 21.40 1.58 8.22
C LYS A 272 20.73 1.93 6.89
N ALA A 273 20.15 0.94 6.21
CA ALA A 273 19.41 1.14 4.97
C ALA A 273 18.21 2.12 5.14
N ALA A 274 17.51 2.08 6.27
CA ALA A 274 16.42 3.01 6.54
C ALA A 274 16.94 4.45 6.76
N ALA A 275 18.07 4.61 7.47
CA ALA A 275 18.74 5.89 7.65
C ALA A 275 19.27 6.45 6.32
N GLU A 276 19.93 5.63 5.49
CA GLU A 276 20.44 6.01 4.18
C GLU A 276 19.32 6.44 3.23
N LYS A 277 18.18 5.74 3.22
CA LYS A 277 17.02 6.14 2.43
C LYS A 277 16.46 7.50 2.88
N ALA A 278 16.49 7.78 4.19
CA ALA A 278 16.10 9.08 4.71
C ALA A 278 17.11 10.15 4.31
N ALA A 279 18.42 9.88 4.39
CA ALA A 279 19.48 10.75 3.93
C ALA A 279 19.34 11.10 2.44
N GLN A 280 19.11 10.10 1.57
CA GLN A 280 18.84 10.33 0.14
C GLN A 280 17.59 11.17 -0.10
N THR A 281 16.55 10.98 0.71
CA THR A 281 15.33 11.79 0.61
C THR A 281 15.58 13.24 1.00
N ALA A 282 16.39 13.48 2.04
CA ALA A 282 16.80 14.82 2.45
C ALA A 282 17.69 15.47 1.39
N LYS A 283 18.68 14.74 0.86
CA LYS A 283 19.56 15.19 -0.24
C LYS A 283 18.80 15.60 -1.49
N ARG A 284 17.71 14.91 -1.84
CA ARG A 284 16.87 15.35 -2.97
C ARG A 284 16.19 16.70 -2.73
N ARG A 285 15.95 17.08 -1.47
CA ARG A 285 15.27 18.34 -1.10
C ARG A 285 16.26 19.49 -0.91
N TYR A 286 17.44 19.19 -0.38
CA TYR A 286 18.55 20.13 -0.15
C TYR A 286 19.84 19.47 -0.65
N PRO A 287 20.10 19.51 -1.97
CA PRO A 287 21.23 18.81 -2.59
C PRO A 287 22.61 19.38 -2.20
N GLU A 288 22.65 20.61 -1.74
CA GLU A 288 23.86 21.33 -1.33
C GLU A 288 24.42 20.86 0.01
N TRP A 289 23.62 20.16 0.84
CA TRP A 289 24.05 19.64 2.14
C TRP A 289 24.57 18.20 2.04
N ARG A 290 25.44 17.84 2.99
CA ARG A 290 25.95 16.47 3.13
C ARG A 290 25.16 15.72 4.18
N TYR A 291 24.93 14.43 3.92
CA TYR A 291 24.13 13.56 4.77
C TYR A 291 24.85 12.23 4.97
N SER A 292 25.01 11.81 6.23
CA SER A 292 25.66 10.55 6.61
C SER A 292 24.79 9.78 7.59
N ALA A 293 24.62 8.48 7.36
CA ALA A 293 24.03 7.59 8.35
C ALA A 293 25.11 7.19 9.35
N VAL A 294 24.95 7.60 10.60
CA VAL A 294 25.93 7.39 11.68
C VAL A 294 25.32 6.47 12.72
N GLU A 295 26.07 5.44 13.08
CA GLU A 295 25.70 4.53 14.14
C GLU A 295 26.27 5.06 15.47
N LEU A 296 25.37 5.26 16.44
CA LEU A 296 25.75 5.63 17.79
C LEU A 296 26.18 4.39 18.57
N PRO A 297 27.06 4.54 19.57
CA PRO A 297 27.30 3.50 20.56
C PRO A 297 25.96 3.04 21.14
N ALA A 298 25.81 1.74 21.38
CA ALA A 298 24.65 1.24 22.11
C ALA A 298 24.61 1.95 23.48
N GLU A 299 23.49 2.60 23.80
CA GLU A 299 23.27 3.09 25.15
C GLU A 299 23.14 1.85 26.05
N VAL A 300 24.08 1.69 26.98
CA VAL A 300 24.06 0.67 28.04
C VAL A 300 22.85 0.91 28.96
#